data_AF-W2MM26-F1
#
_entry.id   AF-W2MM26-F1
#
_cell.length_a   1.000
_cell.length_b   1.000
_cell.length_c   1.000
_cell.angle_alpha   90.00
_cell.angle_beta   90.00
_cell.angle_gamma   90.00
#
_symmetry.space_group_name_H-M   'P 1'
#
loop_
_entity.id
_entity.type
_entity.pdbx_description
1 polymer ?
#
loop_
_entity_poly.entity_id
_entity_poly.type
_entity_poly.pdbx_seq_one_letter_code
_entity_poly.pdbx_strand_id
1 'polypeptide(L)'
;MRTTKRAEVLRGSGNYFHWEYNMRMTLARKGLLAHIEVVKPENEITEARLVSDAKALGIIAQGVELQHQTKIRFATRALQAWITLREFYNRSTLHNRVTLTRRLHEFKMENGSTMSKH
;
A
#
# COMPACT_ATOMS: atom_id res chain seq x y z
N MET A 1 -22.56 -9.42 19.06
CA MET A 1 -21.12 -9.06 19.09
C MET A 1 -20.74 -8.37 17.79
N ARG A 2 -20.41 -7.07 17.80
CA ARG A 2 -19.74 -6.44 16.64
C ARG A 2 -18.28 -6.89 16.69
N THR A 3 -17.90 -7.85 15.85
CA THR A 3 -16.49 -8.13 15.60
C THR A 3 -15.92 -6.91 14.90
N THR A 4 -15.24 -6.04 15.63
CA THR A 4 -14.45 -4.95 15.04
C THR A 4 -13.31 -5.61 14.28
N LYS A 5 -13.54 -5.90 12.99
CA LYS A 5 -12.52 -6.47 12.10
C LYS A 5 -11.31 -5.52 12.14
N ARG A 6 -10.19 -5.99 12.70
CA ARG A 6 -8.95 -5.23 12.78
C ARG A 6 -8.58 -4.76 11.36
N ALA A 7 -8.19 -3.50 11.22
CA ALA A 7 -7.76 -2.97 9.93
C ALA A 7 -6.64 -3.87 9.37
N GLU A 8 -6.76 -4.26 8.11
CA GLU A 8 -5.77 -5.10 7.46
C GLU A 8 -4.43 -4.37 7.42
N VAL A 9 -3.35 -5.07 7.75
CA VAL A 9 -1.99 -4.54 7.78
C VAL A 9 -1.28 -4.86 6.46
N LEU A 10 -0.52 -3.91 5.91
CA LEU A 10 0.30 -4.10 4.73
C LEU A 10 1.47 -5.02 5.03
N ARG A 11 1.45 -6.23 4.45
CA ARG A 11 2.47 -7.28 4.61
C ARG A 11 3.35 -7.49 3.38
N GLY A 12 3.01 -6.84 2.26
CA GLY A 12 3.77 -6.95 1.03
C GLY A 12 2.92 -6.78 -0.23
N SER A 13 3.49 -7.12 -1.38
CA SER A 13 2.82 -7.00 -2.69
C SER A 13 1.57 -7.88 -2.80
N GLY A 14 1.54 -9.04 -2.14
CA GLY A 14 0.41 -9.98 -2.19
C GLY A 14 -0.91 -9.42 -1.63
N ASN A 15 -0.85 -8.45 -0.70
CA ASN A 15 -2.06 -7.82 -0.14
C ASN A 15 -2.12 -6.30 -0.35
N TYR A 16 -1.22 -5.73 -1.16
CA TYR A 16 -1.12 -4.28 -1.35
C TYR A 16 -2.43 -3.64 -1.81
N PHE A 17 -3.09 -4.16 -2.85
CA PHE A 17 -4.32 -3.54 -3.38
C PHE A 17 -5.50 -3.62 -2.41
N HIS A 18 -5.62 -4.71 -1.65
CA HIS A 18 -6.63 -4.84 -0.60
C HIS A 18 -6.37 -3.84 0.52
N TRP A 19 -5.12 -3.75 0.97
CA TRP A 19 -4.70 -2.76 1.95
C TRP A 19 -4.95 -1.32 1.47
N GLU A 20 -4.58 -1.00 0.23
CA GLU A 20 -4.74 0.33 -0.37
C GLU A 20 -6.21 0.76 -0.33
N TYR A 21 -7.11 -0.10 -0.80
CA TYR A 21 -8.55 0.14 -0.75
C TYR A 21 -9.05 0.33 0.70
N ASN A 22 -8.71 -0.59 1.60
CA ASN A 22 -9.15 -0.55 2.99
C ASN A 22 -8.61 0.68 3.75
N MET A 23 -7.40 1.12 3.45
CA MET A 23 -6.78 2.30 4.03
C MET A 23 -7.49 3.57 3.56
N ARG A 24 -7.81 3.69 2.26
CA ARG A 24 -8.64 4.81 1.74
C ARG A 24 -9.99 4.87 2.46
N MET A 25 -10.65 3.72 2.64
CA MET A 25 -11.93 3.68 3.36
C MET A 25 -11.79 4.04 4.85
N THR A 26 -10.65 3.72 5.46
CA THR A 26 -10.37 4.08 6.86
C THR A 26 -10.13 5.57 7.02
N LEU A 27 -9.40 6.19 6.10
CA LEU A 27 -9.20 7.65 6.07
C LEU A 27 -10.51 8.38 5.75
N ALA A 28 -11.29 7.90 4.80
CA ALA A 28 -12.60 8.48 4.45
C ALA A 28 -13.57 8.48 5.65
N ARG A 29 -13.69 7.36 6.37
CA ARG A 29 -14.49 7.26 7.60
C ARG A 29 -14.05 8.22 8.70
N LYS A 30 -12.82 8.72 8.64
CA LYS A 30 -12.25 9.67 9.60
C LYS A 30 -12.21 11.11 9.07
N GLY A 31 -12.72 11.37 7.86
CA GLY A 31 -12.64 12.68 7.21
C GLY A 31 -11.23 13.10 6.77
N LEU A 32 -10.32 12.15 6.61
CA LEU A 32 -8.89 12.40 6.34
C LEU A 32 -8.47 12.07 4.91
N LEU A 33 -9.40 11.65 4.04
CA LEU A 33 -9.07 11.17 2.68
C LEU A 33 -8.37 12.25 1.83
N ALA A 34 -8.76 13.52 1.97
CA ALA A 34 -8.19 14.64 1.22
C ALA A 34 -6.67 14.84 1.46
N HIS A 35 -6.10 14.28 2.54
CA HIS A 35 -4.67 14.38 2.83
C HIS A 35 -3.79 13.41 2.03
N ILE A 36 -4.39 12.45 1.30
CA ILE A 36 -3.68 11.52 0.41
C ILE A 36 -4.05 11.70 -1.06
N GLU A 37 -4.94 12.64 -1.37
CA GLU A 37 -5.32 12.96 -2.75
C GLU A 37 -4.43 14.08 -3.29
N VAL A 38 -4.07 13.97 -4.56
CA VAL A 38 -3.31 15.01 -5.28
C VAL A 38 -4.28 16.09 -5.71
N VAL A 39 -4.80 16.86 -4.74
CA VAL A 39 -5.61 18.05 -4.99
C VAL A 39 -4.71 19.26 -4.79
N LYS A 40 -4.73 20.22 -5.73
CA LYS A 40 -4.08 21.53 -5.55
C LYS A 40 -4.68 22.17 -4.30
N PRO A 41 -3.92 22.40 -3.22
CA PRO A 41 -4.46 23.13 -2.09
C PRO A 41 -4.67 24.59 -2.52
N GLU A 42 -5.86 25.12 -2.26
CA GLU A 42 -6.00 26.55 -2.02
C GLU A 42 -5.12 26.91 -0.82
N ASN A 43 -4.39 28.02 -0.94
CA ASN A 43 -3.04 28.22 -0.41
C ASN A 43 -2.92 28.43 1.13
N GLU A 44 -3.87 27.93 1.94
CA GLU A 44 -3.84 28.08 3.39
C GLU A 44 -3.34 26.83 4.11
N ILE A 45 -2.07 26.89 4.52
CA ILE A 45 -1.50 25.94 5.49
C ILE A 45 -1.93 26.41 6.89
N THR A 46 -3.09 25.94 7.34
CA THR A 46 -3.53 26.14 8.72
C THR A 46 -2.93 25.09 9.65
N GLU A 47 -2.74 25.45 10.93
CA GLU A 47 -2.27 24.52 11.95
C GLU A 47 -3.18 23.29 12.08
N ALA A 48 -4.51 23.50 12.00
CA ALA A 48 -5.50 22.42 11.98
C ALA A 48 -5.31 21.44 10.81
N ARG A 49 -4.91 21.93 9.65
CA ARG A 49 -4.59 21.09 8.48
C ARG A 49 -3.32 20.26 8.70
N LEU A 50 -2.29 20.83 9.34
CA LEU A 50 -1.06 20.10 9.69
C LEU A 50 -1.33 19.00 10.72
N VAL A 51 -2.14 19.28 11.75
CA VAL A 51 -2.57 18.28 12.74
C VAL A 51 -3.34 17.14 12.06
N SER A 52 -4.21 17.45 11.11
CA SER A 52 -4.99 16.44 10.38
C SER A 52 -4.12 15.61 9.43
N ASP A 53 -3.13 16.23 8.78
CA ASP A 53 -2.11 15.56 7.96
C ASP A 53 -1.27 14.58 8.81
N ALA A 54 -0.80 15.01 9.98
CA ALA A 54 -0.06 14.16 10.92
C ALA A 54 -0.91 12.97 11.43
N LYS A 55 -2.20 13.18 11.69
CA LYS A 55 -3.13 12.10 12.03
C LYS A 55 -3.27 11.09 10.90
N ALA A 56 -3.42 11.57 9.65
CA ALA A 56 -3.51 10.71 8.49
C ALA A 56 -2.22 9.89 8.29
N LEU A 57 -1.05 10.54 8.43
CA LEU A 57 0.25 9.86 8.38
C LEU A 57 0.37 8.78 9.46
N GLY A 58 -0.03 9.07 10.70
CA GLY A 58 -0.02 8.11 11.80
C GLY A 58 -0.89 6.88 11.52
N ILE A 59 -2.08 7.08 10.94
CA ILE A 59 -2.98 5.97 10.56
C ILE A 59 -2.36 5.11 9.46
N ILE A 60 -1.74 5.73 8.45
CA ILE A 60 -1.04 5.00 7.38
C ILE A 60 0.10 4.18 7.99
N ALA A 61 0.94 4.78 8.84
CA ALA A 61 2.07 4.11 9.47
C ALA A 61 1.65 2.93 10.36
N GLN A 62 0.56 3.07 11.13
CA GLN A 62 -0.02 1.97 11.92
C GLN A 62 -0.59 0.84 11.05
N GLY A 63 -1.01 1.15 9.83
CA GLY A 63 -1.47 0.18 8.85
C GLY A 63 -0.35 -0.57 8.14
N VAL A 64 0.93 -0.31 8.42
CA VAL A 64 2.08 -0.91 7.73
C VAL A 64 2.87 -1.78 8.70
N GLU A 65 3.17 -3.02 8.29
CA GLU A 65 3.99 -3.93 9.09
C GLU A 65 5.43 -3.40 9.23
N LEU A 66 6.07 -3.68 10.36
CA LEU A 66 7.37 -3.10 10.76
C LEU A 66 8.43 -3.17 9.66
N GLN A 67 8.56 -4.31 8.99
CA GLN A 67 9.52 -4.52 7.89
C GLN A 67 9.31 -3.59 6.68
N HIS A 68 8.11 -3.04 6.52
CA HIS A 68 7.75 -2.12 5.44
C HIS A 68 7.72 -0.66 5.87
N GLN A 69 7.70 -0.35 7.18
CA GLN A 69 7.72 1.02 7.69
C GLN A 69 8.99 1.79 7.31
N THR A 70 10.12 1.09 7.15
CA THR A 70 11.38 1.68 6.68
C THR A 70 11.25 2.42 5.34
N LYS A 71 10.28 2.03 4.50
CA LYS A 71 10.00 2.65 3.20
C LYS A 71 9.44 4.07 3.34
N ILE A 72 8.74 4.36 4.44
CA ILE A 72 8.12 5.66 4.70
C ILE A 72 8.79 6.42 5.86
N ARG A 73 9.96 5.98 6.33
CA ARG A 73 10.65 6.56 7.50
C ARG A 73 10.96 8.06 7.38
N PHE A 74 11.08 8.56 6.14
CA PHE A 74 11.37 9.96 5.84
C PHE A 74 10.12 10.76 5.41
N ALA A 75 8.95 10.13 5.36
CA ALA A 75 7.73 10.83 5.01
C ALA A 75 7.31 11.75 6.16
N THR A 76 7.19 13.04 5.89
CA THR A 76 6.71 14.04 6.86
C THR A 76 5.23 14.37 6.65
N ARG A 77 4.66 13.92 5.52
CA ARG A 77 3.26 14.13 5.16
C ARG A 77 2.55 12.83 4.78
N ALA A 78 1.25 12.78 5.01
CA ALA A 78 0.42 11.63 4.64
C ALA A 78 0.49 11.30 3.13
N LEU A 79 0.41 12.32 2.27
CA LEU A 79 0.52 12.15 0.82
C LEU A 79 1.87 11.57 0.40
N GLN A 80 2.96 11.99 1.03
CA GLN A 80 4.30 11.47 0.72
C GLN A 80 4.38 9.98 1.05
N ALA A 81 3.98 9.58 2.26
CA ALA A 81 3.94 8.17 2.65
C ALA A 81 3.07 7.34 1.70
N TRP A 82 1.90 7.87 1.33
CA TRP A 82 0.97 7.25 0.40
C TRP A 82 1.60 7.00 -0.98
N ILE A 83 2.20 8.02 -1.58
CA ILE A 83 2.86 7.92 -2.90
C ILE A 83 4.03 6.95 -2.85
N THR A 84 4.90 7.03 -1.82
CA THR A 84 6.07 6.15 -1.69
C THR A 84 5.67 4.68 -1.62
N LEU A 85 4.63 4.34 -0.84
CA LEU A 85 4.11 2.97 -0.79
C LEU A 85 3.53 2.56 -2.15
N ARG A 86 2.74 3.43 -2.78
CA ARG A 86 2.12 3.16 -4.08
C ARG A 86 3.12 2.90 -5.17
N GLU A 87 4.15 3.73 -5.29
CA GLU A 87 5.22 3.56 -6.27
C GLU A 87 5.99 2.26 -6.04
N PHE A 88 6.37 1.99 -4.78
CA PHE A 88 7.10 0.77 -4.43
C PHE A 88 6.30 -0.48 -4.82
N TYR A 89 5.05 -0.58 -4.39
CA TYR A 89 4.26 -1.80 -4.59
C TYR A 89 3.66 -1.94 -5.98
N ASN A 90 3.30 -0.85 -6.66
CA ASN A 90 2.87 -0.95 -8.06
C ASN A 90 4.03 -1.41 -8.95
N ARG A 91 5.23 -0.85 -8.76
CA ARG A 91 6.43 -1.31 -9.47
C ARG A 91 6.74 -2.78 -9.14
N SER A 92 6.70 -3.15 -7.86
CA SER A 92 6.93 -4.52 -7.41
C SER A 92 5.92 -5.51 -8.00
N THR A 93 4.64 -5.14 -8.03
CA THR A 93 3.57 -6.04 -8.49
C THR A 93 3.60 -6.22 -10.00
N LEU A 94 3.84 -5.16 -10.77
CA LEU A 94 4.04 -5.25 -12.22
C LEU A 94 5.30 -6.07 -12.55
N HIS A 95 6.41 -5.78 -11.88
CA HIS A 95 7.65 -6.55 -12.02
C HIS A 95 7.40 -8.03 -11.72
N ASN A 96 6.75 -8.35 -10.59
CA ASN A 96 6.45 -9.73 -10.20
C ASN A 96 5.56 -10.44 -11.23
N ARG A 97 4.54 -9.76 -11.78
CA ARG A 97 3.69 -10.32 -12.85
C ARG A 97 4.51 -10.65 -14.09
N VAL A 98 5.38 -9.74 -14.53
CA VAL A 98 6.24 -9.95 -15.71
C VAL A 98 7.28 -11.05 -15.46
N THR A 99 7.88 -11.10 -14.27
CA THR A 99 8.82 -12.18 -13.90
C THR A 99 8.12 -13.53 -13.86
N LEU A 100 6.90 -13.61 -13.30
CA LEU A 100 6.13 -14.85 -13.26
C LEU A 100 5.73 -15.31 -14.67
N THR A 101 5.25 -14.40 -15.53
CA THR A 101 4.95 -14.78 -16.91
C THR A 101 6.20 -15.21 -17.66
N ARG A 102 7.33 -14.52 -17.51
CA ARG A 102 8.60 -14.93 -18.10
C ARG A 102 9.00 -16.34 -17.65
N ARG A 103 8.99 -16.61 -16.34
CA ARG A 103 9.30 -17.95 -15.79
C ARG A 103 8.37 -19.02 -16.33
N LEU A 104 7.08 -18.72 -16.48
CA LEU A 104 6.11 -19.66 -17.07
C LEU A 104 6.39 -19.92 -18.56
N HIS A 105 6.81 -18.91 -19.33
CA HIS A 105 7.18 -19.10 -20.75
C HIS A 105 8.51 -19.85 -20.90
N GLU A 106 9.48 -19.60 -20.00
CA GLU A 106 10.78 -20.26 -19.99
C GLU A 106 10.72 -21.68 -19.42
N PHE A 107 9.64 -22.03 -18.70
CA PHE A 107 9.41 -23.36 -18.16
C PHE A 107 9.20 -24.37 -19.29
N LYS A 108 10.27 -25.08 -19.65
CA LYS A 108 10.21 -26.25 -20.53
C LYS A 108 10.03 -27.50 -19.68
N MET A 109 8.99 -28.26 -19.96
CA MET A 109 8.82 -29.59 -19.36
C MET A 109 9.85 -30.55 -19.95
N GLU A 110 10.53 -31.33 -19.12
CA GLU A 110 11.30 -32.48 -19.61
C GLU A 110 10.36 -33.49 -20.27
N ASN A 111 10.72 -33.94 -21.47
CA ASN A 111 9.95 -34.91 -22.24
C ASN A 111 9.69 -36.16 -21.39
N GLY A 112 8.41 -36.42 -21.06
CA GLY A 112 7.97 -37.57 -20.27
C GLY A 112 7.70 -37.31 -18.79
N SER A 113 7.90 -36.09 -18.29
CA SER A 113 7.52 -35.71 -16.92
C SER A 113 6.06 -35.27 -16.82
N THR A 114 5.32 -35.78 -15.84
CA THR A 114 3.92 -35.38 -15.57
C THR A 114 3.92 -34.14 -14.68
N MET A 115 2.98 -33.21 -14.87
CA MET A 115 2.86 -31.96 -14.06
C MET A 115 2.89 -32.19 -12.54
N SER A 116 2.48 -33.38 -12.06
CA SER A 116 2.47 -33.73 -10.64
C SER A 116 3.85 -34.09 -10.04
N LYS A 117 4.90 -34.21 -10.86
CA LYS A 117 6.26 -34.58 -10.42
C LYS A 117 7.20 -33.38 -10.21
N HIS A 118 6.72 -32.16 -10.47
CA HIS A 118 7.41 -30.87 -10.26
C HIS A 118 6.59 -30.01 -9.30
#